data_AF-A0A1I7H5D5-F1
#
_entry.id   AF-A0A1I7H5D5-F1
#
_cell.length_a   1.000
_cell.length_b   1.000
_cell.length_c   1.000
_cell.angle_alpha   90.00
_cell.angle_beta   90.00
_cell.angle_gamma   90.00
#
_symmetry.space_group_name_H-M   'P 1'
#
loop_
_entity.id
_entity.type
_entity.pdbx_description
1 polymer ?
#
loop_
_entity_poly.entity_id
_entity_poly.type
_entity_poly.pdbx_seq_one_letter_code
_entity_poly.pdbx_strand_id
1 'polypeptide(L)' 'MIEREVKLLLDANAIKRVQVHYAVMSAGYMVVIDGQPLETSKRETRGFKTLDAAAKLLFKIGIADFSVKLRTG' A
#
# COMPACT_ATOMS: atom_id res chain seq x y z
N MET A 1 5.07 -1.03 7.76
CA MET A 1 6.31 -0.86 6.95
C MET A 1 6.33 0.52 6.31
N ILE A 2 7.42 1.28 6.40
CA ILE A 2 7.53 2.63 5.79
C ILE A 2 8.06 2.57 4.35
N GLU A 3 7.83 3.62 3.55
CA GLU A 3 8.25 3.68 2.13
C GLU A 3 9.73 3.34 1.88
N ARG A 4 10.63 3.75 2.78
CA ARG A 4 12.07 3.45 2.65
C ARG A 4 12.34 1.95 2.71
N GLU A 5 11.67 1.24 3.62
CA GLU A 5 11.79 -0.21 3.76
C GLU A 5 11.21 -0.91 2.51
N VAL A 6 10.09 -0.41 1.99
CA VAL A 6 9.48 -0.92 0.75
C VAL A 6 10.44 -0.82 -0.42
N LYS A 7 11.09 0.33 -0.63
CA LYS A 7 12.06 0.50 -1.72
C LYS A 7 13.22 -0.50 -1.62
N LEU A 8 13.78 -0.68 -0.42
CA LEU A 8 14.86 -1.66 -0.21
C LEU A 8 14.42 -3.09 -0.57
N LEU A 9 13.18 -3.46 -0.23
CA LEU A 9 12.63 -4.77 -0.58
C LEU A 9 12.30 -4.90 -2.08
N LEU A 10 11.88 -3.82 -2.74
CA LEU A 10 11.67 -3.79 -4.19
C LEU A 10 13.00 -3.98 -4.93
N ASP A 11 14.03 -3.24 -4.54
CA ASP A 11 15.36 -3.32 -5.15
C ASP A 11 15.96 -4.73 -4.97
N ALA A 12 15.65 -5.40 -3.86
CA ALA A 12 16.04 -6.79 -3.59
C ALA A 12 15.10 -7.84 -4.23
N ASN A 13 14.07 -7.43 -4.97
CA ASN A 13 13.02 -8.29 -5.54
C ASN A 13 12.37 -9.23 -4.49
N ALA A 14 12.22 -8.74 -3.26
CA ALA A 14 11.74 -9.50 -2.11
C ALA A 14 10.24 -9.35 -1.85
N ILE A 15 9.59 -8.35 -2.47
CA ILE A 15 8.14 -8.13 -2.35
C ILE A 15 7.39 -9.15 -3.20
N LYS A 16 6.49 -9.92 -2.58
CA LYS A 16 5.73 -10.97 -3.26
C LYS A 16 4.33 -10.52 -3.64
N ARG A 17 3.73 -9.64 -2.84
CA ARG A 17 2.35 -9.23 -3.02
C ARG A 17 2.13 -7.80 -2.56
N VAL A 18 1.53 -7.01 -3.44
CA VAL A 18 1.03 -5.68 -3.12
C VAL A 18 -0.47 -5.64 -3.33
N GLN A 19 -1.18 -5.12 -2.34
CA GLN A 19 -2.63 -5.00 -2.37
C GLN A 19 -3.07 -3.63 -1.90
N VAL A 20 -4.17 -3.14 -2.46
CA VAL A 20 -4.89 -1.98 -1.92
C VAL A 20 -6.20 -2.49 -1.31
N HIS A 21 -6.38 -2.28 -0.01
CA HIS A 21 -7.56 -2.70 0.72
C HIS A 21 -8.47 -1.49 0.96
N TYR A 22 -9.78 -1.69 0.81
CA TYR A 22 -10.76 -0.68 1.27
C TYR A 22 -10.89 -0.72 2.80
N ALA A 23 -10.54 0.38 3.45
CA ALA A 23 -10.55 0.56 4.90
C ALA A 23 -11.84 1.28 5.33
N VAL A 24 -12.83 0.51 5.79
CA VAL A 24 -14.16 1.01 6.18
C VAL A 24 -14.08 2.05 7.32
N MET A 25 -13.23 1.81 8.33
CA MET A 25 -13.08 2.73 9.47
C MET A 25 -12.41 4.07 9.09
N SER A 26 -11.72 4.13 7.96
CA SER A 26 -11.00 5.31 7.49
C SER A 26 -11.74 6.06 6.37
N ALA A 27 -12.89 5.54 5.92
CA ALA A 27 -13.57 5.96 4.70
C ALA A 27 -12.62 6.10 3.50
N GLY A 28 -11.72 5.13 3.33
CA GLY A 28 -10.64 5.24 2.35
C GLY A 28 -9.98 3.90 2.01
N TYR A 29 -8.76 3.96 1.52
CA TYR A 29 -7.95 2.83 1.06
C TYR A 29 -6.63 2.80 1.83
N MET A 30 -6.05 1.62 1.97
CA MET A 30 -4.70 1.43 2.50
C MET A 30 -3.92 0.49 1.61
N VAL A 31 -2.62 0.72 1.53
CA VAL A 31 -1.70 -0.19 0.84
C VAL A 31 -1.22 -1.24 1.84
N VAL A 32 -1.24 -2.50 1.43
CA VAL A 32 -0.77 -3.66 2.18
C VAL A 32 0.29 -4.37 1.34
N ILE A 33 1.48 -4.55 1.90
CA ILE A 33 2.64 -5.14 1.25
C ILE A 33 3.01 -6.38 2.06
N ASP A 34 2.92 -7.56 1.43
CA ASP A 34 3.16 -8.86 2.07
C ASP A 34 2.41 -9.04 3.41
N GLY A 35 1.18 -8.53 3.47
CA GLY A 35 0.32 -8.60 4.64
C GLY A 35 0.53 -7.49 5.67
N GLN A 36 1.52 -6.61 5.49
CA GLN A 36 1.78 -5.48 6.38
C GLN A 36 1.27 -4.16 5.80
N PRO A 37 0.61 -3.29 6.59
CA PRO A 37 0.19 -1.99 6.12
C PRO A 37 1.39 -1.08 5.82
N LEU A 38 1.26 -0.30 4.76
CA LEU A 38 2.15 0.82 4.49
C LEU A 38 1.94 1.89 5.55
N GLU A 39 3.03 2.42 6.07
CA GLU A 39 3.04 3.40 7.15
C GLU A 39 3.67 4.73 6.71
N THR A 40 3.32 5.78 7.44
CA THR A 40 4.05 7.04 7.43
C THR A 40 5.38 6.89 8.17
N SER A 41 6.28 7.89 8.05
CA SER A 41 7.52 7.91 8.84
C SER A 41 7.29 7.92 10.35
N LYS A 42 6.07 8.26 10.82
CA LYS A 42 5.66 8.19 12.22
C LYS A 42 5.11 6.82 12.65
N ARG A 43 5.21 5.80 11.79
CA ARG A 43 4.68 4.43 12.01
C ARG A 43 3.15 4.37 12.14
N GLU A 44 2.45 5.36 11.61
CA GLU A 44 0.98 5.34 11.50
C GLU A 44 0.58 4.70 10.17
N THR A 45 -0.50 3.90 10.16
CA THR A 45 -1.03 3.35 8.91
C THR A 45 -1.38 4.46 7.93
N ARG A 46 -0.84 4.39 6.72
CA ARG A 46 -1.07 5.39 5.70
C ARG A 46 -2.38 5.12 4.97
N GLY A 47 -3.37 5.96 5.25
CA GLY A 47 -4.63 5.99 4.53
C GLY A 47 -4.60 6.85 3.27
N PHE A 48 -5.45 6.52 2.32
CA PHE A 48 -5.69 7.25 1.08
C PHE A 48 -7.19 7.46 0.90
N LYS A 49 -7.61 8.65 0.49
CA LYS A 49 -9.03 8.92 0.26
C LYS A 49 -9.59 8.15 -0.94
N THR A 50 -8.77 7.91 -1.97
CA THR A 50 -9.18 7.28 -3.22
C THR A 50 -8.19 6.18 -3.62
N LEU A 51 -8.68 5.22 -4.41
CA LEU A 51 -7.84 4.17 -5.01
C LEU A 51 -6.76 4.78 -5.92
N ASP A 52 -7.12 5.79 -6.71
CA ASP A 52 -6.20 6.52 -7.59
C ASP A 52 -5.02 7.13 -6.81
N ALA A 53 -5.28 7.74 -5.65
CA ALA A 53 -4.21 8.31 -4.82
C ALA A 53 -3.24 7.23 -4.29
N ALA A 54 -3.76 6.05 -3.95
CA ALA A 54 -2.93 4.90 -3.57
C ALA A 54 -2.10 4.37 -4.76
N ALA A 55 -2.74 4.21 -5.92
CA ALA A 55 -2.07 3.75 -7.15
C ALA A 55 -0.97 4.71 -7.60
N LYS A 56 -1.22 6.04 -7.54
CA LYS A 56 -0.22 7.07 -7.86
C LYS A 56 1.01 6.98 -6.95
N LEU A 57 0.81 6.66 -5.67
CA LEU A 57 1.94 6.43 -4.78
C LEU A 57 2.72 5.17 -5.17
N LEU A 58 2.02 4.05 -5.37
CA LEU A 58 2.63 2.77 -5.77
C LEU A 58 3.49 2.94 -7.03
N PHE A 59 2.96 3.63 -8.04
CA PHE A 59 3.69 3.94 -9.26
C PHE A 59 4.96 4.77 -8.99
N LYS A 60 4.87 5.80 -8.14
CA LYS A 60 6.02 6.65 -7.78
C LYS A 60 7.14 5.86 -7.06
N ILE A 61 6.81 4.78 -6.37
CA ILE A 61 7.78 3.92 -5.69
C ILE A 61 8.22 2.71 -6.53
N GLY A 62 7.79 2.61 -7.78
CA GLY A 62 8.23 1.57 -8.72
C GLY A 62 7.36 0.31 -8.72
N ILE A 63 6.17 0.34 -8.12
CA ILE A 63 5.21 -0.76 -8.14
C ILE A 63 4.20 -0.52 -9.25
N ALA A 64 4.23 -1.34 -10.29
CA ALA A 64 3.33 -1.27 -11.43
C ALA A 64 2.19 -2.31 -11.39
N ASP A 65 2.37 -3.40 -10.66
CA ASP A 65 1.37 -4.46 -10.47
C ASP A 65 0.89 -4.50 -9.01
N PHE A 66 -0.42 -4.50 -8.82
CA PHE A 66 -1.05 -4.67 -7.52
C PHE A 66 -2.48 -5.17 -7.67
N SER A 67 -2.99 -5.82 -6.62
CA SER A 67 -4.40 -6.24 -6.56
C SER A 67 -5.23 -5.30 -5.69
N VAL A 68 -6.52 -5.17 -5.99
CA VAL A 68 -7.46 -4.41 -5.15
C VAL A 68 -8.36 -5.40 -4.40
N LYS A 69 -8.38 -5.30 -3.08
CA LYS A 69 -9.27 -6.08 -2.22
C LYS A 69 -10.37 -5.17 -1.71
N LEU A 70 -11.52 -5.26 -2.36
CA LEU A 70 -12.74 -4.62 -1.91
C LEU A 70 -13.38 -5.49 -0.81
N ARG A 71 -13.94 -4.85 0.21
CA ARG A 71 -14.80 -5.56 1.16
C ARG A 71 -16.21 -5.59 0.57
N THR A 72 -16.59 -6.73 0.03
CA THR A 72 -18.01 -7.02 -0.23
C THR A 72 -18.67 -7.37 1.11
N GLY A 73 -19.86 -6.84 1.34
CA GLY A 73 -20.67 -7.14 2.54
C GLY A 73 -20.95 -8.62 2.70
#